data_AF-A0A955P520-F1
#
_entry.id   AF-A0A955P520-F1
#
_cell.length_a   1.000
_cell.length_b   1.000
_cell.length_c   1.000
_cell.angle_alpha   90.00
_cell.angle_beta   90.00
_cell.angle_gamma   90.00
#
_symmetry.space_group_name_H-M   'P 1'
#
loop_
_entity.id
_entity.type
_entity.pdbx_description
1 polymer ?
#
loop_
_entity_poly.entity_id
_entity_poly.type
_entity_poly.pdbx_seq_one_letter_code
_entity_poly.pdbx_strand_id
1 'polypeptide(L)'
;NDLGIPTRFDKVSHTIEVEGKGGPQRVPEQPIDCGNAGTAIRFLTPFCCAAPGKVVLTGNTRMRERPIRDLIEGLRQIGGTVHDTKGTGCPPLEIEGGGIKGGVCRLEGSRSSQYFSALLMNAPLMEQGVTLEVEGDLVSKPYIDMTLDIMARFGIEASNENYQRLAVPPGQQVKPTEYEVEGDASGASYFLAAAAVSGKTVSVGPLPHDTRQGDRDLVLLLEQMGCSWKQTGSQIELTGAPLHGITADMHGMSDVAQTLAIVALFAEGPTTIHNIANARIKETDRIAAMATELSKIGAEVEE
;
A
#
# COMPACT_ATOMS: atom_id res chain seq x y z
N ASN A 1 -1.57 1.85 -20.62
CA ASN A 1 -1.21 2.23 -22.01
C ASN A 1 -0.20 1.29 -22.68
N ASP A 2 1.05 1.16 -22.20
CA ASP A 2 2.06 0.34 -22.91
C ASP A 2 1.70 -1.14 -23.03
N LEU A 3 0.99 -1.67 -22.03
CA LEU A 3 0.43 -3.03 -22.03
C LEU A 3 -0.86 -3.18 -22.85
N GLY A 4 -1.26 -2.16 -23.62
CA GLY A 4 -2.45 -2.22 -24.48
C GLY A 4 -3.78 -2.07 -23.73
N ILE A 5 -3.76 -1.54 -22.52
CA ILE A 5 -4.95 -1.11 -21.78
C ILE A 5 -5.18 0.38 -22.04
N PRO A 6 -6.24 0.77 -22.76
CA PRO A 6 -6.59 2.17 -22.97
C PRO A 6 -6.97 2.82 -21.64
N THR A 7 -6.34 3.95 -21.34
CA THR A 7 -6.63 4.76 -20.16
C THR A 7 -6.74 6.21 -20.56
N ARG A 8 -7.86 6.85 -20.24
CA ARG A 8 -8.10 8.27 -20.49
C ARG A 8 -8.24 8.98 -19.16
N PHE A 9 -7.49 10.05 -18.98
CA PHE A 9 -7.60 10.92 -17.82
C PHE A 9 -8.24 12.24 -18.22
N ASP A 10 -9.34 12.60 -17.58
CA ASP A 10 -9.95 13.92 -17.67
C ASP A 10 -9.55 14.73 -16.44
N LYS A 11 -8.75 15.77 -16.68
CA LYS A 11 -8.24 16.66 -15.63
C LYS A 11 -9.30 17.62 -15.08
N VAL A 12 -10.37 17.89 -15.84
CA VAL A 12 -11.41 18.84 -15.46
C VAL A 12 -12.40 18.17 -14.52
N SER A 13 -12.83 16.96 -14.86
CA SER A 13 -13.73 16.16 -14.00
C SER A 13 -12.99 15.32 -12.95
N HIS A 14 -11.65 15.27 -13.00
CA HIS A 14 -10.82 14.39 -12.18
C HIS A 14 -11.18 12.89 -12.32
N THR A 15 -11.61 12.48 -13.51
CA THR A 15 -12.02 11.08 -13.78
C THR A 15 -10.95 10.33 -14.57
N ILE A 16 -10.79 9.04 -14.26
CA ILE A 16 -9.98 8.11 -15.04
C ILE A 16 -10.91 7.06 -15.63
N GLU A 17 -10.97 6.98 -16.95
CA GLU A 17 -11.66 5.91 -17.67
C GLU A 17 -10.64 4.83 -18.06
N VAL A 18 -10.88 3.59 -17.63
CA VAL A 18 -10.06 2.43 -17.98
C VAL A 18 -10.91 1.45 -18.77
N GLU A 19 -10.52 1.19 -20.01
CA GLU A 19 -11.19 0.16 -20.82
C GLU A 19 -10.57 -1.20 -20.52
N GLY A 20 -11.21 -1.98 -19.64
CA GLY A 20 -10.76 -3.31 -19.26
C GLY A 20 -10.73 -4.28 -20.45
N LYS A 21 -9.61 -4.99 -20.63
CA LYS A 21 -9.41 -5.97 -21.72
C LYS A 21 -9.20 -7.41 -21.24
N GLY A 22 -9.42 -7.68 -19.94
CA GLY A 22 -9.22 -9.01 -19.36
C GLY A 22 -7.75 -9.41 -19.17
N GLY A 23 -6.85 -8.44 -19.11
CA GLY A 23 -5.40 -8.64 -18.99
C GLY A 23 -4.61 -7.80 -19.99
N PRO A 24 -3.27 -7.76 -19.88
CA PRO A 24 -2.40 -7.07 -20.84
C PRO A 24 -2.56 -7.62 -22.26
N GLN A 25 -2.64 -6.73 -23.25
CA GLN A 25 -2.98 -7.07 -24.64
C GLN A 25 -1.77 -7.06 -25.59
N ARG A 26 -0.65 -6.48 -25.18
CA ARG A 26 0.57 -6.42 -25.99
C ARG A 26 1.82 -6.40 -25.13
N VAL A 27 2.93 -6.73 -25.78
CA VAL A 27 4.27 -6.58 -25.22
C VAL A 27 4.74 -5.14 -25.42
N PRO A 28 5.21 -4.44 -24.38
CA PRO A 28 5.84 -3.13 -24.51
C PRO A 28 7.13 -3.20 -25.34
N GLU A 29 7.37 -2.20 -26.20
CA GLU A 29 8.61 -2.12 -26.99
C GLU A 29 9.85 -1.75 -26.16
N GLN A 30 9.63 -1.08 -25.03
CA GLN A 30 10.66 -0.63 -24.11
C GLN A 30 10.36 -1.12 -22.68
N PRO A 31 11.37 -1.23 -21.81
CA PRO A 31 11.14 -1.46 -20.39
C PRO A 31 10.16 -0.43 -19.82
N ILE A 32 9.18 -0.89 -19.03
CA ILE A 32 8.28 0.00 -18.31
C ILE A 32 9.04 0.57 -17.11
N ASP A 33 9.27 1.89 -17.11
CA ASP A 33 9.90 2.60 -16.01
C ASP A 33 8.86 2.96 -14.93
N CYS A 34 8.95 2.31 -13.78
CA CYS A 34 8.11 2.58 -12.61
C CYS A 34 8.67 3.70 -11.72
N GLY A 35 9.78 4.35 -12.09
CA GLY A 35 10.42 5.38 -11.27
C GLY A 35 10.79 4.84 -9.88
N ASN A 36 10.31 5.51 -8.81
CA ASN A 36 10.40 5.01 -7.43
C ASN A 36 9.04 4.49 -6.89
N ALA A 37 8.04 4.28 -7.75
CA ALA A 37 6.70 3.92 -7.34
C ALA A 37 6.66 2.45 -6.91
N GLY A 38 6.67 2.23 -5.58
CA GLY A 38 6.68 0.89 -5.01
C GLY A 38 5.50 0.06 -5.50
N THR A 39 4.31 0.57 -5.23
CA THR A 39 3.01 0.01 -5.62
C THR A 39 2.96 -0.38 -7.09
N ALA A 40 3.43 0.50 -7.99
CA ALA A 40 3.38 0.26 -9.43
C ALA A 40 4.16 -1.01 -9.81
N ILE A 41 5.43 -1.13 -9.40
CA ILE A 41 6.22 -2.29 -9.80
C ILE A 41 5.73 -3.59 -9.14
N ARG A 42 5.27 -3.55 -7.88
CA ARG A 42 4.73 -4.76 -7.21
C ARG A 42 3.44 -5.23 -7.88
N PHE A 43 2.54 -4.31 -8.23
CA PHE A 43 1.25 -4.68 -8.84
C PHE A 43 1.38 -5.04 -10.32
N LEU A 44 2.28 -4.38 -11.05
CA LEU A 44 2.55 -4.72 -12.44
C LEU A 44 3.28 -6.05 -12.59
N THR A 45 4.08 -6.49 -11.62
CA THR A 45 4.85 -7.75 -11.73
C THR A 45 3.93 -8.96 -12.02
N PRO A 46 2.95 -9.33 -11.18
CA PRO A 46 2.02 -10.41 -11.47
C PRO A 46 1.15 -10.13 -12.70
N PHE A 47 0.75 -8.87 -12.92
CA PHE A 47 -0.07 -8.49 -14.09
C PHE A 47 0.67 -8.75 -15.41
N CYS A 48 1.97 -8.48 -15.46
CA CYS A 48 2.78 -8.69 -16.66
C CYS A 48 3.04 -10.17 -16.96
N CYS A 49 2.91 -11.09 -16.00
CA CYS A 49 2.95 -12.52 -16.29
C CYS A 49 1.81 -12.96 -17.23
N ALA A 50 0.69 -12.23 -17.25
CA ALA A 50 -0.42 -12.49 -18.17
C ALA A 50 -0.21 -11.86 -19.57
N ALA A 51 0.91 -11.18 -19.82
CA ALA A 51 1.21 -10.58 -21.12
C ALA A 51 1.40 -11.67 -22.20
N PRO A 52 1.17 -11.35 -23.49
CA PRO A 52 1.40 -12.30 -24.58
C PRO A 52 2.88 -12.61 -24.83
N GLY A 53 3.82 -11.97 -24.12
CA GLY A 53 5.25 -12.20 -24.22
C GLY A 53 6.03 -11.45 -23.15
N LYS A 54 7.37 -11.47 -23.29
CA LYS A 54 8.32 -10.95 -22.31
C LYS A 54 8.17 -9.45 -22.03
N VAL A 55 8.06 -9.08 -20.75
CA VAL A 55 8.00 -7.69 -20.28
C VAL A 55 9.18 -7.40 -19.35
N VAL A 56 9.74 -6.20 -19.44
CA VAL A 56 10.77 -5.72 -18.51
C VAL A 56 10.20 -4.58 -17.67
N LEU A 57 10.28 -4.70 -16.34
CA LEU A 57 9.95 -3.64 -15.39
C LEU A 57 11.23 -3.08 -14.78
N THR A 58 11.38 -1.77 -14.75
CA THR A 58 12.54 -1.09 -14.18
C THR A 58 12.12 0.09 -13.32
N GLY A 59 13.10 0.76 -12.71
CA GLY A 59 12.92 1.99 -11.97
C GLY A 59 14.22 2.77 -11.85
N ASN A 60 14.16 3.83 -11.06
CA ASN A 60 15.32 4.66 -10.72
C ASN A 60 16.33 3.88 -9.84
N THR A 61 17.47 4.51 -9.51
CA THR A 61 18.52 3.89 -8.69
C THR A 61 17.97 3.32 -7.38
N ARG A 62 17.13 4.08 -6.66
CA ARG A 62 16.57 3.63 -5.39
C ARG A 62 15.64 2.44 -5.54
N MET A 63 14.81 2.40 -6.58
CA MET A 63 13.95 1.26 -6.86
C MET A 63 14.74 -0.04 -7.07
N ARG A 64 15.94 0.05 -7.64
CA ARG A 64 16.84 -1.11 -7.85
C ARG A 64 17.46 -1.65 -6.56
N GLU A 65 17.22 -1.00 -5.44
CA GLU A 65 17.60 -1.42 -4.08
C GLU A 65 16.38 -1.82 -3.25
N ARG A 66 15.16 -1.62 -3.77
CA ARG A 66 13.93 -1.94 -3.04
C ARG A 66 13.60 -3.44 -3.20
N PRO A 67 13.49 -4.20 -2.10
CA PRO A 67 13.22 -5.63 -2.17
C PRO A 67 11.89 -5.97 -2.83
N ILE A 68 11.92 -7.00 -3.68
CA ILE A 68 10.74 -7.63 -4.29
C ILE A 68 10.88 -9.16 -4.43
N ARG A 69 11.97 -9.73 -3.89
CA ARG A 69 12.29 -11.16 -3.97
C ARG A 69 11.12 -12.07 -3.57
N ASP A 70 10.42 -11.76 -2.49
CA ASP A 70 9.37 -12.66 -1.98
C ASP A 70 8.19 -12.75 -2.94
N LEU A 71 7.87 -11.64 -3.64
CA LEU A 71 6.88 -11.66 -4.71
C LEU A 71 7.36 -12.48 -5.91
N ILE A 72 8.65 -12.40 -6.27
CA ILE A 72 9.24 -13.21 -7.35
C ILE A 72 9.13 -14.70 -7.01
N GLU A 73 9.57 -15.09 -5.82
CA GLU A 73 9.52 -16.50 -5.39
C GLU A 73 8.08 -16.98 -5.22
N GLY A 74 7.18 -16.15 -4.70
CA GLY A 74 5.75 -16.43 -4.63
C GLY A 74 5.14 -16.70 -6.00
N LEU A 75 5.48 -15.88 -7.00
CA LEU A 75 5.03 -16.08 -8.38
C LEU A 75 5.57 -17.39 -8.98
N ARG A 76 6.82 -17.74 -8.72
CA ARG A 76 7.41 -19.01 -9.18
C ARG A 76 6.69 -20.23 -8.60
N GLN A 77 6.24 -20.17 -7.34
CA GLN A 77 5.47 -21.25 -6.72
C GLN A 77 4.16 -21.56 -7.47
N ILE A 78 3.54 -20.54 -8.08
CA ILE A 78 2.25 -20.64 -8.79
C ILE A 78 2.39 -20.61 -10.33
N GLY A 79 3.60 -20.88 -10.83
CA GLY A 79 3.87 -21.07 -12.26
C GLY A 79 4.21 -19.79 -13.04
N GLY A 80 4.40 -18.65 -12.38
CA GLY A 80 4.94 -17.44 -13.00
C GLY A 80 6.46 -17.55 -13.23
N THR A 81 6.93 -16.95 -14.32
CA THR A 81 8.37 -16.94 -14.66
C THR A 81 8.89 -15.51 -14.59
N VAL A 82 9.56 -15.18 -13.48
CA VAL A 82 10.09 -13.85 -13.20
C VAL A 82 11.56 -13.96 -12.78
N HIS A 83 12.40 -13.11 -13.35
CA HIS A 83 13.83 -13.03 -13.11
C HIS A 83 14.22 -11.61 -12.71
N ASP A 84 14.90 -11.45 -11.58
CA ASP A 84 15.65 -10.24 -11.32
C ASP A 84 16.98 -10.30 -12.07
N THR A 85 17.17 -9.39 -13.00
CA THR A 85 18.28 -9.45 -13.98
C THR A 85 19.68 -9.38 -13.36
N LYS A 86 19.77 -9.02 -12.07
CA LYS A 86 21.02 -8.85 -11.31
C LYS A 86 21.22 -9.86 -10.17
N GLY A 87 20.26 -10.74 -9.90
CA GLY A 87 20.33 -11.68 -8.77
C GLY A 87 20.28 -11.04 -7.36
N THR A 88 19.94 -9.75 -7.27
CA THR A 88 19.87 -8.98 -6.03
C THR A 88 18.54 -9.13 -5.28
N GLY A 89 17.52 -9.71 -5.90
CA GLY A 89 16.14 -9.72 -5.39
C GLY A 89 15.43 -8.37 -5.52
N CYS A 90 15.94 -7.50 -6.39
CA CYS A 90 15.42 -6.16 -6.66
C CYS A 90 15.29 -5.92 -8.18
N PRO A 91 14.48 -4.95 -8.62
CA PRO A 91 14.41 -4.55 -10.02
C PRO A 91 15.80 -4.17 -10.62
N PRO A 92 15.99 -4.25 -11.95
CA PRO A 92 14.99 -4.54 -12.98
C PRO A 92 14.56 -6.01 -13.04
N LEU A 93 13.28 -6.21 -13.35
CA LEU A 93 12.66 -7.52 -13.49
C LEU A 93 12.39 -7.83 -14.95
N GLU A 94 12.73 -9.04 -15.34
CA GLU A 94 12.37 -9.67 -16.60
C GLU A 94 11.29 -10.71 -16.34
N ILE A 95 10.13 -10.54 -16.98
CA ILE A 95 8.92 -11.32 -16.73
C ILE A 95 8.57 -12.00 -18.04
N GLU A 96 8.57 -13.33 -18.06
CA GLU A 96 8.05 -14.08 -19.20
C GLU A 96 6.52 -14.13 -19.10
N GLY A 97 5.87 -13.69 -20.18
CA GLY A 97 4.42 -13.76 -20.31
C GLY A 97 3.92 -15.19 -20.57
N GLY A 98 2.63 -15.34 -20.83
CA GLY A 98 1.99 -16.63 -21.10
C GLY A 98 1.01 -17.10 -20.03
N GLY A 99 0.80 -16.31 -18.98
CA GLY A 99 -0.15 -16.59 -17.90
C GLY A 99 0.50 -17.13 -16.64
N ILE A 100 -0.31 -17.21 -15.58
CA ILE A 100 0.05 -17.83 -14.30
C ILE A 100 -0.96 -18.95 -14.06
N LYS A 101 -0.48 -20.14 -13.72
CA LYS A 101 -1.35 -21.27 -13.39
C LYS A 101 -2.21 -21.00 -12.17
N GLY A 102 -1.62 -20.40 -11.13
CA GLY A 102 -2.26 -20.19 -9.84
C GLY A 102 -2.00 -21.36 -8.88
N GLY A 103 -2.85 -21.49 -7.86
CA GLY A 103 -2.71 -22.51 -6.82
C GLY A 103 -2.26 -21.94 -5.48
N VAL A 104 -1.44 -22.69 -4.74
CA VAL A 104 -1.01 -22.33 -3.37
C VAL A 104 0.35 -21.64 -3.41
N CYS A 105 0.45 -20.49 -2.74
CA CYS A 105 1.66 -19.70 -2.58
C CYS A 105 1.89 -19.40 -1.09
N ARG A 106 3.11 -19.62 -0.60
CA ARG A 106 3.54 -19.25 0.75
C ARG A 106 4.40 -18.00 0.72
N LEU A 107 4.09 -17.05 1.61
CA LEU A 107 4.76 -15.76 1.71
C LEU A 107 4.94 -15.32 3.16
N GLU A 108 6.07 -14.69 3.46
CA GLU A 108 6.33 -14.09 4.77
C GLU A 108 5.46 -12.86 5.01
N GLY A 109 4.64 -12.90 6.06
CA GLY A 109 3.69 -11.83 6.39
C GLY A 109 4.33 -10.54 6.89
N SER A 110 5.55 -10.62 7.44
CA SER A 110 6.22 -9.52 8.14
C SER A 110 6.80 -8.44 7.20
N ARG A 111 6.98 -8.77 5.92
CA ARG A 111 7.81 -7.98 5.01
C ARG A 111 7.04 -6.88 4.28
N SER A 112 5.94 -7.23 3.61
CA SER A 112 5.16 -6.26 2.83
C SER A 112 3.77 -6.79 2.44
N SER A 113 2.72 -6.09 2.88
CA SER A 113 1.33 -6.36 2.46
C SER A 113 1.12 -6.23 0.95
N GLN A 114 1.93 -5.41 0.25
CA GLN A 114 1.79 -5.19 -1.19
C GLN A 114 1.94 -6.47 -2.01
N TYR A 115 2.69 -7.47 -1.53
CA TYR A 115 2.89 -8.73 -2.26
C TYR A 115 1.59 -9.54 -2.29
N PHE A 116 0.90 -9.61 -1.14
CA PHE A 116 -0.39 -10.26 -1.02
C PHE A 116 -1.44 -9.54 -1.86
N SER A 117 -1.55 -8.21 -1.74
CA SER A 117 -2.48 -7.42 -2.57
C SER A 117 -2.24 -7.60 -4.06
N ALA A 118 -0.97 -7.61 -4.50
CA ALA A 118 -0.61 -7.80 -5.90
C ALA A 118 -1.12 -9.15 -6.44
N LEU A 119 -0.91 -10.23 -5.69
CA LEU A 119 -1.35 -11.56 -6.08
C LEU A 119 -2.87 -11.72 -6.04
N LEU A 120 -3.54 -11.18 -5.01
CA LEU A 120 -5.00 -11.21 -4.89
C LEU A 120 -5.67 -10.50 -6.06
N MET A 121 -5.25 -9.27 -6.40
CA MET A 121 -5.83 -8.51 -7.50
C MET A 121 -5.63 -9.17 -8.87
N ASN A 122 -4.56 -9.96 -9.02
CA ASN A 122 -4.25 -10.67 -10.27
C ASN A 122 -4.79 -12.10 -10.29
N ALA A 123 -5.38 -12.59 -9.20
CA ALA A 123 -5.95 -13.93 -9.12
C ALA A 123 -7.03 -14.23 -10.18
N PRO A 124 -7.88 -13.27 -10.62
CA PRO A 124 -8.81 -13.50 -11.72
C PRO A 124 -8.13 -13.83 -13.07
N LEU A 125 -6.83 -13.53 -13.22
CA LEU A 125 -6.04 -13.89 -14.41
C LEU A 125 -5.42 -15.29 -14.31
N MET A 126 -5.61 -16.00 -13.19
CA MET A 126 -4.99 -17.30 -12.92
C MET A 126 -6.00 -18.43 -13.15
N GLU A 127 -5.55 -19.50 -13.82
CA GLU A 127 -6.42 -20.64 -14.17
C GLU A 127 -7.03 -21.33 -12.94
N GLN A 128 -6.25 -21.44 -11.86
CA GLN A 128 -6.63 -22.14 -10.63
C GLN A 128 -7.02 -21.19 -9.48
N GLY A 129 -7.13 -19.89 -9.77
CA GLY A 129 -7.23 -18.87 -8.73
C GLY A 129 -5.97 -18.86 -7.87
N VAL A 130 -6.07 -18.36 -6.63
CA VAL A 130 -4.92 -18.34 -5.71
C VAL A 130 -5.34 -18.62 -4.28
N THR A 131 -4.48 -19.33 -3.55
CA THR A 131 -4.48 -19.41 -2.09
C THR A 131 -3.13 -18.92 -1.59
N LEU A 132 -3.13 -17.86 -0.79
CA LEU A 132 -1.97 -17.31 -0.13
C LEU A 132 -1.95 -17.80 1.32
N GLU A 133 -0.92 -18.57 1.67
CA GLU A 133 -0.62 -18.98 3.04
C GLU A 133 0.41 -18.00 3.61
N VAL A 134 0.07 -17.37 4.74
CA VAL A 134 0.92 -16.37 5.39
C VAL A 134 1.82 -17.06 6.41
N GLU A 135 3.12 -16.87 6.27
CA GLU A 135 4.10 -17.30 7.27
C GLU A 135 4.30 -16.19 8.30
N GLY A 136 4.02 -16.49 9.57
CA GLY A 136 4.12 -15.53 10.68
C GLY A 136 2.94 -14.54 10.72
N ASP A 137 3.21 -13.34 11.21
CA ASP A 137 2.20 -12.28 11.35
C ASP A 137 2.22 -11.32 10.15
N LEU A 138 1.04 -11.08 9.59
CA LEU A 138 0.86 -10.16 8.47
C LEU A 138 0.92 -8.70 8.92
N VAL A 139 1.89 -7.95 8.39
CA VAL A 139 1.96 -6.49 8.61
C VAL A 139 0.94 -5.75 7.76
N SER A 140 0.50 -4.60 8.26
CA SER A 140 -0.33 -3.64 7.51
C SER A 140 -1.62 -4.25 6.93
N LYS A 141 -2.30 -5.07 7.75
CA LYS A 141 -3.61 -5.71 7.48
C LYS A 141 -4.67 -4.79 6.86
N PRO A 142 -4.77 -3.49 7.22
CA PRO A 142 -5.75 -2.59 6.59
C PRO A 142 -5.62 -2.50 5.06
N TYR A 143 -4.42 -2.62 4.49
CA TYR A 143 -4.27 -2.65 3.02
C TYR A 143 -4.81 -3.94 2.40
N ILE A 144 -4.79 -5.06 3.13
CA ILE A 144 -5.43 -6.30 2.67
C ILE A 144 -6.93 -6.13 2.70
N ASP A 145 -7.48 -5.60 3.80
CA ASP A 145 -8.91 -5.34 3.91
C ASP A 145 -9.40 -4.38 2.81
N MET A 146 -8.63 -3.34 2.53
CA MET A 146 -8.86 -2.43 1.40
C MET A 146 -8.84 -3.17 0.06
N THR A 147 -7.87 -4.07 -0.14
CA THR A 147 -7.78 -4.86 -1.39
C THR A 147 -9.02 -5.74 -1.55
N LEU A 148 -9.42 -6.45 -0.49
CA LEU A 148 -10.59 -7.33 -0.51
C LEU A 148 -11.90 -6.54 -0.72
N ASP A 149 -12.04 -5.37 -0.07
CA ASP A 149 -13.21 -4.48 -0.23
C ASP A 149 -13.35 -3.99 -1.68
N ILE A 150 -12.25 -3.49 -2.26
CA ILE A 150 -12.22 -3.03 -3.66
C ILE A 150 -12.51 -4.21 -4.59
N MET A 151 -11.86 -5.36 -4.40
CA MET A 151 -12.12 -6.56 -5.21
C MET A 151 -13.61 -6.95 -5.20
N ALA A 152 -14.26 -6.94 -4.03
CA ALA A 152 -15.68 -7.23 -3.90
C ALA A 152 -16.55 -6.24 -4.69
N ARG A 153 -16.23 -4.93 -4.67
CA ARG A 153 -16.92 -3.89 -5.47
C ARG A 153 -16.74 -4.08 -6.98
N PHE A 154 -15.63 -4.67 -7.39
CA PHE A 154 -15.35 -5.08 -8.76
C PHE A 154 -15.87 -6.50 -9.09
N GLY A 155 -16.66 -7.11 -8.20
CA GLY A 155 -17.33 -8.38 -8.42
C GLY A 155 -16.46 -9.62 -8.19
N ILE A 156 -15.31 -9.48 -7.53
CA ILE A 156 -14.41 -10.57 -7.17
C ILE A 156 -14.56 -10.90 -5.69
N GLU A 157 -14.98 -12.13 -5.40
CA GLU A 157 -15.10 -12.68 -4.06
C GLU A 157 -13.77 -13.31 -3.62
N ALA A 158 -13.42 -13.06 -2.37
CA ALA A 158 -12.22 -13.58 -1.74
C ALA A 158 -12.50 -13.94 -0.27
N SER A 159 -11.82 -14.95 0.25
CA SER A 159 -11.90 -15.34 1.66
C SER A 159 -10.66 -14.86 2.43
N ASN A 160 -10.87 -14.51 3.70
CA ASN A 160 -9.83 -14.17 4.64
C ASN A 160 -10.01 -14.98 5.93
N GLU A 161 -9.14 -15.95 6.15
CA GLU A 161 -9.11 -16.77 7.35
C GLU A 161 -8.06 -16.19 8.31
N ASN A 162 -8.46 -15.18 9.08
CA ASN A 162 -7.65 -14.52 10.12
C ASN A 162 -6.27 -14.03 9.64
N TYR A 163 -6.18 -13.60 8.37
CA TYR A 163 -4.94 -13.17 7.72
C TYR A 163 -3.83 -14.25 7.69
N GLN A 164 -4.17 -15.50 7.98
CA GLN A 164 -3.27 -16.65 7.88
C GLN A 164 -3.44 -17.36 6.54
N ARG A 165 -4.65 -17.29 5.97
CA ARG A 165 -4.97 -17.80 4.65
C ARG A 165 -5.91 -16.85 3.91
N LEU A 166 -5.48 -16.38 2.74
CA LEU A 166 -6.26 -15.52 1.85
C LEU A 166 -6.51 -16.28 0.55
N ALA A 167 -7.73 -16.32 0.03
CA ALA A 167 -8.00 -17.08 -1.20
C ALA A 167 -8.97 -16.38 -2.14
N VAL A 168 -8.73 -16.55 -3.44
CA VAL A 168 -9.62 -16.11 -4.53
C VAL A 168 -9.90 -17.33 -5.41
N PRO A 169 -11.15 -17.81 -5.47
CA PRO A 169 -11.53 -18.92 -6.35
C PRO A 169 -11.29 -18.62 -7.84
N PRO A 170 -11.00 -19.65 -8.67
CA PRO A 170 -10.85 -19.51 -10.11
C PRO A 170 -12.14 -19.09 -10.81
N GLY A 171 -12.01 -18.62 -12.05
CA GLY A 171 -13.13 -18.43 -12.98
C GLY A 171 -13.97 -17.19 -12.74
N GLN A 172 -13.56 -16.31 -11.81
CA GLN A 172 -14.22 -15.03 -11.57
C GLN A 172 -13.81 -14.00 -12.60
N GLN A 173 -14.72 -13.06 -12.90
CA GLN A 173 -14.49 -11.98 -13.85
C GLN A 173 -14.77 -10.64 -13.20
N VAL A 174 -13.85 -9.69 -13.45
CA VAL A 174 -14.01 -8.30 -13.01
C VAL A 174 -15.20 -7.69 -13.74
N LYS A 175 -16.07 -7.00 -13.00
CA LYS A 175 -17.22 -6.28 -13.55
C LYS A 175 -16.85 -4.83 -13.86
N PRO A 176 -17.40 -4.23 -14.92
CA PRO A 176 -17.36 -2.79 -15.10
C PRO A 176 -18.00 -2.10 -13.90
N THR A 177 -17.26 -1.21 -13.25
CA THR A 177 -17.68 -0.55 -12.01
C THR A 177 -17.27 0.91 -12.07
N GLU A 178 -18.22 1.81 -11.81
CA GLU A 178 -17.90 3.18 -11.43
C GLU A 178 -17.47 3.17 -9.97
N TYR A 179 -16.28 3.68 -9.69
CA TYR A 179 -15.69 3.66 -8.36
C TYR A 179 -15.15 5.04 -8.01
N GLU A 180 -15.67 5.61 -6.92
CA GLU A 180 -15.18 6.85 -6.36
C GLU A 180 -13.95 6.55 -5.48
N VAL A 181 -12.82 7.15 -5.84
CA VAL A 181 -11.59 7.03 -5.05
C VAL A 181 -11.70 7.97 -3.84
N GLU A 182 -11.54 7.42 -2.65
CA GLU A 182 -11.56 8.17 -1.40
C GLU A 182 -10.43 9.22 -1.34
N GLY A 183 -10.58 10.23 -0.49
CA GLY A 183 -9.46 11.09 -0.12
C GLY A 183 -8.35 10.28 0.57
N ASP A 184 -7.10 10.70 0.43
CA ASP A 184 -5.96 10.00 1.02
C ASP A 184 -5.85 10.29 2.53
N ALA A 185 -6.06 9.28 3.36
CA ALA A 185 -5.96 9.40 4.81
C ALA A 185 -4.54 9.72 5.28
N SER A 186 -3.52 9.19 4.59
CA SER A 186 -2.11 9.50 4.84
C SER A 186 -1.83 10.97 4.55
N GLY A 187 -2.34 11.52 3.45
CA GLY A 187 -2.27 12.94 3.11
C GLY A 187 -3.08 13.84 4.06
N ALA A 188 -4.25 13.37 4.50
CA ALA A 188 -5.08 14.06 5.49
C ALA A 188 -4.36 14.22 6.84
N SER A 189 -3.47 13.28 7.18
CA SER A 189 -2.69 13.29 8.42
C SER A 189 -1.95 14.61 8.67
N TYR A 190 -1.41 15.24 7.63
CA TYR A 190 -0.65 16.49 7.77
C TYR A 190 -1.52 17.65 8.25
N PHE A 191 -2.75 17.73 7.76
CA PHE A 191 -3.72 18.76 8.14
C PHE A 191 -4.27 18.51 9.54
N LEU A 192 -4.49 17.25 9.90
CA LEU A 192 -4.85 16.84 11.26
C LEU A 192 -3.71 17.19 12.25
N ALA A 193 -2.46 16.89 11.90
CA ALA A 193 -1.31 17.30 12.70
C ALA A 193 -1.23 18.82 12.85
N ALA A 194 -1.50 19.58 11.79
CA ALA A 194 -1.54 21.04 11.86
C ALA A 194 -2.61 21.55 12.84
N ALA A 195 -3.80 20.92 12.90
CA ALA A 195 -4.80 21.21 13.92
C ALA A 195 -4.27 20.91 15.33
N ALA A 196 -3.71 19.71 15.53
CA ALA A 196 -3.18 19.26 16.82
C ALA A 196 -2.13 20.24 17.37
N VAL A 197 -1.10 20.56 16.60
CA VAL A 197 0.02 21.41 17.06
C VAL A 197 -0.36 22.89 17.20
N SER A 198 -1.37 23.37 16.46
CA SER A 198 -1.78 24.78 16.51
C SER A 198 -2.88 25.07 17.53
N GLY A 199 -3.49 24.04 18.13
CA GLY A 199 -4.65 24.19 19.01
C GLY A 199 -5.92 24.67 18.28
N LYS A 200 -5.96 24.56 16.95
CA LYS A 200 -7.08 25.01 16.11
C LYS A 200 -7.92 23.84 15.62
N THR A 201 -9.09 24.17 15.09
CA THR A 201 -9.96 23.22 14.40
C THR A 201 -9.63 23.17 12.92
N VAL A 202 -9.41 21.96 12.39
CA VAL A 202 -9.26 21.69 10.96
C VAL A 202 -10.21 20.55 10.58
N SER A 203 -10.82 20.67 9.39
CA SER A 203 -11.65 19.63 8.80
C SER A 203 -11.01 19.11 7.51
N VAL A 204 -11.01 17.79 7.33
CA VAL A 204 -10.42 17.08 6.19
C VAL A 204 -11.37 16.01 5.66
N GLY A 205 -11.27 15.73 4.36
CA GLY A 205 -12.06 14.70 3.69
C GLY A 205 -12.11 14.93 2.18
N PRO A 206 -12.85 14.09 1.43
CA PRO A 206 -13.77 13.07 1.93
C PRO A 206 -13.07 11.76 2.36
N LEU A 207 -13.33 11.32 3.58
CA LEU A 207 -13.00 10.02 4.15
C LEU A 207 -14.30 9.38 4.68
N PRO A 208 -14.91 8.43 3.97
CA PRO A 208 -16.13 7.75 4.40
C PRO A 208 -15.98 7.08 5.77
N HIS A 209 -17.08 6.89 6.49
CA HIS A 209 -17.06 6.22 7.80
C HIS A 209 -16.63 4.75 7.70
N ASP A 210 -16.91 4.11 6.58
CA ASP A 210 -16.58 2.71 6.26
C ASP A 210 -15.25 2.56 5.51
N THR A 211 -14.41 3.61 5.47
CA THR A 211 -13.08 3.54 4.85
C THR A 211 -12.23 2.41 5.43
N ARG A 212 -11.43 1.77 4.57
CA ARG A 212 -10.44 0.75 4.94
C ARG A 212 -9.03 1.32 5.11
N GLN A 213 -8.86 2.63 4.97
CA GLN A 213 -7.56 3.29 5.14
C GLN A 213 -7.17 3.34 6.62
N GLY A 214 -6.24 2.46 7.03
CA GLY A 214 -5.77 2.38 8.43
C GLY A 214 -5.18 3.70 8.95
N ASP A 215 -4.60 4.51 8.07
CA ASP A 215 -4.03 5.81 8.40
C ASP A 215 -5.06 6.82 8.92
N ARG A 216 -6.36 6.58 8.69
CA ARG A 216 -7.45 7.35 9.31
C ARG A 216 -7.38 7.31 10.83
N ASP A 217 -6.96 6.18 11.39
CA ASP A 217 -6.97 5.94 12.83
C ASP A 217 -5.92 6.76 13.60
N LEU A 218 -5.08 7.54 12.90
CA LEU A 218 -4.25 8.58 13.52
C LEU A 218 -5.08 9.54 14.38
N VAL A 219 -6.33 9.83 14.02
CA VAL A 219 -7.22 10.69 14.84
C VAL A 219 -7.40 10.14 16.26
N LEU A 220 -7.39 8.81 16.44
CA LEU A 220 -7.52 8.17 17.74
C LEU A 220 -6.25 8.36 18.58
N LEU A 221 -5.07 8.37 17.94
CA LEU A 221 -3.81 8.70 18.62
C LEU A 221 -3.75 10.17 18.99
N LEU A 222 -4.21 11.07 18.12
CA LEU A 222 -4.28 12.51 18.42
C LEU A 222 -5.28 12.81 19.56
N GLU A 223 -6.40 12.09 19.62
CA GLU A 223 -7.33 12.12 20.76
C GLU A 223 -6.65 11.66 22.05
N GLN A 224 -5.90 10.55 22.00
CA GLN A 224 -5.10 10.10 23.15
C GLN A 224 -4.07 11.14 23.57
N MET A 225 -3.48 11.91 22.64
CA MET A 225 -2.58 13.02 22.97
C MET A 225 -3.31 14.25 23.54
N GLY A 226 -4.65 14.26 23.59
CA GLY A 226 -5.45 15.32 24.20
C GLY A 226 -6.30 16.14 23.23
N CYS A 227 -6.25 15.87 21.92
CA CYS A 227 -7.15 16.52 20.97
C CYS A 227 -8.60 16.03 21.14
N SER A 228 -9.54 16.70 20.49
CA SER A 228 -10.91 16.19 20.30
C SER A 228 -11.23 16.07 18.82
N TRP A 229 -11.99 15.07 18.43
CA TRP A 229 -12.39 14.88 17.04
C TRP A 229 -13.84 14.46 16.91
N LYS A 230 -14.40 14.67 15.73
CA LYS A 230 -15.68 14.11 15.32
C LYS A 230 -15.68 13.86 13.81
N GLN A 231 -16.51 12.94 13.37
CA GLN A 231 -16.76 12.72 11.95
C GLN A 231 -18.21 13.06 11.61
N THR A 232 -18.40 13.91 10.59
CA THR A 232 -19.72 14.28 10.06
C THR A 232 -19.76 13.92 8.58
N GLY A 233 -20.49 12.87 8.23
CA GLY A 233 -20.44 12.29 6.89
C GLY A 233 -19.03 11.79 6.56
N SER A 234 -18.47 12.26 5.44
CA SER A 234 -17.10 11.97 5.02
C SER A 234 -16.07 13.00 5.51
N GLN A 235 -16.45 13.93 6.38
CA GLN A 235 -15.53 14.94 6.90
C GLN A 235 -15.10 14.59 8.32
N ILE A 236 -13.80 14.60 8.55
CA ILE A 236 -13.18 14.44 9.86
C ILE A 236 -12.76 15.82 10.35
N GLU A 237 -13.29 16.24 11.49
CA GLU A 237 -12.92 17.48 12.15
C GLU A 237 -12.11 17.16 13.41
N LEU A 238 -10.92 17.77 13.53
CA LEU A 238 -10.05 17.66 14.70
C LEU A 238 -9.82 19.05 15.27
N THR A 239 -9.93 19.18 16.59
CA THR A 239 -9.58 20.38 17.35
C THR A 239 -8.41 20.08 18.27
N GLY A 240 -7.30 20.80 18.08
CA GLY A 240 -6.12 20.67 18.92
C GLY A 240 -6.33 21.16 20.36
N ALA A 241 -5.52 20.64 21.28
CA ALA A 241 -5.47 21.04 22.68
C ALA A 241 -4.02 20.92 23.18
N PRO A 242 -3.70 21.28 24.44
CA PRO A 242 -2.41 20.95 25.04
C PRO A 242 -2.13 19.44 24.90
N LEU A 243 -1.00 19.11 24.27
CA LEU A 243 -0.65 17.74 23.92
C LEU A 243 0.16 17.07 25.04
N HIS A 244 -0.01 15.76 25.20
CA HIS A 244 0.82 14.94 26.08
C HIS A 244 1.35 13.69 25.38
N GLY A 245 2.48 13.19 25.86
CA GLY A 245 3.16 12.03 25.30
C GLY A 245 2.38 10.73 25.45
N ILE A 246 2.48 9.85 24.46
CA ILE A 246 1.77 8.56 24.42
C ILE A 246 2.69 7.39 24.01
N THR A 247 2.22 6.16 24.19
CA THR A 247 2.82 4.97 23.54
C THR A 247 1.90 4.53 22.40
N ALA A 248 2.39 4.63 21.17
CA ALA A 248 1.62 4.43 19.95
C ALA A 248 2.07 3.16 19.20
N ASP A 249 1.15 2.21 19.07
CA ASP A 249 1.27 1.10 18.13
C ASP A 249 0.86 1.56 16.74
N MET A 250 1.79 1.54 15.78
CA MET A 250 1.53 1.98 14.41
C MET A 250 1.63 0.85 13.39
N HIS A 251 1.48 -0.41 13.83
CA HIS A 251 1.50 -1.59 12.95
C HIS A 251 0.52 -1.47 11.75
N GLY A 252 -0.67 -0.90 12.00
CA GLY A 252 -1.72 -0.70 11.00
C GLY A 252 -1.62 0.60 10.18
N MET A 253 -0.73 1.52 10.55
CA MET A 253 -0.68 2.89 10.01
C MET A 253 0.75 3.44 9.92
N SER A 254 1.72 2.57 9.62
CA SER A 254 3.15 2.91 9.62
C SER A 254 3.53 4.06 8.68
N ASP A 255 2.70 4.40 7.70
CA ASP A 255 2.95 5.48 6.75
C ASP A 255 2.77 6.88 7.36
N VAL A 256 1.94 7.02 8.40
CA VAL A 256 1.75 8.28 9.14
C VAL A 256 2.62 8.41 10.39
N ALA A 257 3.56 7.50 10.62
CA ALA A 257 4.48 7.56 11.75
C ALA A 257 5.34 8.84 11.77
N GLN A 258 5.75 9.31 10.59
CA GLN A 258 6.50 10.56 10.47
C GLN A 258 5.65 11.78 10.88
N THR A 259 4.35 11.74 10.58
CA THR A 259 3.40 12.78 10.99
C THR A 259 3.27 12.80 12.52
N LEU A 260 3.07 11.63 13.15
CA LEU A 260 2.97 11.55 14.61
C LEU A 260 4.27 11.99 15.31
N ALA A 261 5.43 11.63 14.76
CA ALA A 261 6.73 12.03 15.30
C ALA A 261 6.92 13.57 15.32
N ILE A 262 6.34 14.30 14.35
CA ILE A 262 6.33 15.76 14.37
C ILE A 262 5.40 16.30 15.45
N VAL A 263 4.21 15.72 15.61
CA VAL A 263 3.25 16.13 16.65
C VAL A 263 3.84 15.92 18.05
N ALA A 264 4.60 14.83 18.24
CA ALA A 264 5.26 14.50 19.50
C ALA A 264 6.21 15.59 20.01
N LEU A 265 6.80 16.40 19.12
CA LEU A 265 7.66 17.53 19.53
C LEU A 265 6.93 18.61 20.33
N PHE A 266 5.59 18.66 20.23
CA PHE A 266 4.74 19.64 20.88
C PHE A 266 4.05 19.09 22.13
N ALA A 267 4.33 17.84 22.49
CA ALA A 267 3.72 17.15 23.61
C ALA A 267 4.50 17.35 24.91
N GLU A 268 3.77 17.46 26.03
CA GLU A 268 4.35 17.33 27.36
C GLU A 268 4.66 15.85 27.65
N GLY A 269 5.95 15.54 27.84
CA GLY A 269 6.42 14.18 28.09
C GLY A 269 6.76 13.37 26.83
N PRO A 270 7.39 12.21 26.99
CA PRO A 270 7.91 11.41 25.87
C PRO A 270 6.79 10.71 25.10
N THR A 271 6.96 10.58 23.78
CA THR A 271 6.13 9.73 22.92
C THR A 271 6.95 8.56 22.40
N THR A 272 6.45 7.34 22.55
CA THR A 272 7.06 6.12 22.01
C THR A 272 6.27 5.63 20.81
N ILE A 273 6.91 5.46 19.65
CA ILE A 273 6.28 4.93 18.44
C ILE A 273 6.88 3.56 18.15
N HIS A 274 6.05 2.51 18.09
CA HIS A 274 6.51 1.14 17.86
C HIS A 274 5.77 0.44 16.71
N ASN A 275 6.29 -0.74 16.33
CA ASN A 275 5.78 -1.59 15.25
C ASN A 275 5.84 -0.97 13.83
N ILE A 276 6.91 -0.23 13.54
CA ILE A 276 7.13 0.44 12.24
C ILE A 276 8.39 -0.04 11.50
N ALA A 277 8.90 -1.25 11.80
CA ALA A 277 10.15 -1.75 11.23
C ALA A 277 10.17 -1.78 9.69
N ASN A 278 9.02 -2.00 9.05
CA ASN A 278 8.85 -1.96 7.60
C ASN A 278 9.18 -0.58 6.98
N ALA A 279 9.12 0.51 7.76
CA ALA A 279 9.42 1.86 7.30
C ALA A 279 10.90 2.07 6.90
N ARG A 280 11.80 1.19 7.37
CA ARG A 280 13.24 1.22 7.03
C ARG A 280 13.53 0.90 5.56
N ILE A 281 12.69 0.07 4.94
CA ILE A 281 12.90 -0.46 3.58
C ILE A 281 12.01 0.21 2.53
N LYS A 282 11.40 1.35 2.89
CA LYS A 282 10.56 2.15 1.97
C LYS A 282 11.45 3.06 1.11
N GLU A 283 10.99 4.27 0.78
CA GLU A 283 11.69 5.20 -0.12
C GLU A 283 13.09 5.57 0.41
N THR A 284 13.23 5.63 1.72
CA THR A 284 14.48 5.74 2.50
C THR A 284 14.33 4.91 3.78
N ASP A 285 15.37 4.84 4.62
CA ASP A 285 15.17 4.47 6.02
C ASP A 285 14.47 5.62 6.73
N ARG A 286 13.14 5.55 6.80
CA ARG A 286 12.31 6.64 7.35
C ARG A 286 12.52 6.82 8.85
N ILE A 287 12.88 5.76 9.58
CA ILE A 287 13.10 5.85 11.03
C ILE A 287 14.40 6.61 11.29
N ALA A 288 15.49 6.18 10.64
CA ALA A 288 16.79 6.85 10.74
C ALA A 288 16.73 8.29 10.22
N ALA A 289 15.95 8.55 9.16
CA ALA A 289 15.73 9.90 8.65
C ALA A 289 15.01 10.78 9.68
N MET A 290 13.94 10.31 10.33
CA MET A 290 13.28 11.09 11.37
C MET A 290 14.20 11.34 12.56
N ALA A 291 14.93 10.33 13.06
CA ALA A 291 15.89 10.52 14.15
C ALA A 291 16.95 11.58 13.79
N THR A 292 17.51 11.49 12.59
CA THR A 292 18.53 12.44 12.10
C THR A 292 18.00 13.85 11.95
N GLU A 293 16.86 14.03 11.26
CA GLU A 293 16.34 15.37 10.94
C GLU A 293 15.72 16.06 12.15
N LEU A 294 15.06 15.31 13.05
CA LEU A 294 14.53 15.87 14.30
C LEU A 294 15.64 16.28 15.27
N SER A 295 16.74 15.51 15.33
CA SER A 295 17.90 15.88 16.17
C SER A 295 18.51 17.22 15.77
N LYS A 296 18.49 17.58 14.47
CA LYS A 296 19.01 18.87 13.98
C LYS A 296 18.23 20.08 14.51
N ILE A 297 16.96 19.89 14.89
CA ILE A 297 16.11 20.94 15.48
C ILE A 297 16.04 20.85 17.01
N GLY A 298 16.92 20.06 17.63
CA GLY A 298 17.09 19.99 19.09
C GLY A 298 16.20 18.96 19.78
N ALA A 299 15.50 18.10 19.05
CA ALA A 299 14.77 16.98 19.64
C ALA A 299 15.72 15.88 20.12
N GLU A 300 15.43 15.27 21.26
CA GLU A 300 16.08 14.03 21.70
C GLU A 300 15.27 12.85 21.13
N VAL A 301 15.90 12.07 20.25
CA VAL A 301 15.27 10.90 19.61
C VAL A 301 16.11 9.65 19.84
N GLU A 302 15.47 8.59 20.32
CA GLU A 302 16.04 7.25 20.46
C GLU A 302 15.36 6.31 19.46
N GLU A 303 16.15 5.47 18.79
CA GLU A 303 15.74 4.53 17.74
C GLU A 303 16.15 3.10 18.05
#